data_AF-A0AAX1U4P2-F1
#
_entry.id   AF-A0AAX1U4P2-F1
#
_cell.length_a   1.000
_cell.length_b   1.000
_cell.length_c   1.000
_cell.angle_alpha   90.00
_cell.angle_beta   90.00
_cell.angle_gamma   90.00
#
_symmetry.space_group_name_H-M   'P 1'
#
loop_
_entity.id
_entity.type
_entity.pdbx_description
1 polymer ?
#
loop_
_entity_poly.entity_id
_entity_poly.type
_entity_poly.pdbx_seq_one_letter_code
_entity_poly.pdbx_strand_id
1 'polypeptide(L)'
;MLSMLGIMLKDFYETFCIKKNLLGFVFSILLYCFIFFLMPSEYIIILLVALSVPMMSVSPLQYSIERDEISKFDQILLTYPISKKQIVITKILETYIFTAICQLVLSLPIILMSVYGYHILDLQEGLLILSVGIIFSLIMLPINNAGFMALGNKKGAIMYVILLVAFVIGFIALNFVVGIEQLLLIPLNNWLLYGSILAVILNILGYFACLKIYDIKHS
;
A
#
# COMPACT_ATOMS: atom_id res chain seq x y z
N MET A 1 -17.88 16.14 8.75
CA MET A 1 -16.93 16.18 7.60
C MET A 1 -15.70 17.02 7.92
N LEU A 2 -15.85 18.23 8.48
CA LEU A 2 -14.70 19.04 8.96
C LEU A 2 -13.79 18.30 9.96
N SER A 3 -14.37 17.44 10.82
CA SER A 3 -13.59 16.65 11.78
C SER A 3 -12.73 15.56 11.13
N MET A 4 -13.26 14.82 10.14
CA MET A 4 -12.48 13.78 9.43
C MET A 4 -11.37 14.37 8.57
N LEU A 5 -11.67 15.46 7.85
CA LEU A 5 -10.69 16.11 7.01
C LEU A 5 -9.55 16.72 7.84
N GLY A 6 -9.84 17.19 9.06
CA GLY A 6 -8.82 17.65 10.01
C GLY A 6 -7.85 16.54 10.45
N ILE A 7 -8.37 15.34 10.75
CA ILE A 7 -7.54 14.17 11.09
C ILE A 7 -6.66 13.78 9.90
N MET A 8 -7.25 13.73 8.70
CA MET A 8 -6.53 13.39 7.48
C MET A 8 -5.43 14.39 7.13
N LEU A 9 -5.68 15.68 7.25
CA LEU A 9 -4.68 16.71 7.03
C LEU A 9 -3.54 16.61 8.05
N LYS A 10 -3.85 16.34 9.32
CA LYS A 10 -2.84 16.10 10.36
C LYS A 10 -1.98 14.89 9.97
N ASP A 11 -2.58 13.77 9.63
CA ASP A 11 -1.87 12.52 9.36
C ASP A 11 -0.97 12.64 8.10
N PHE A 12 -1.42 13.35 7.06
CA PHE A 12 -0.56 13.70 5.91
C PHE A 12 0.53 14.72 6.25
N TYR A 13 0.25 15.70 7.10
CA TYR A 13 1.25 16.66 7.56
C TYR A 13 2.36 15.95 8.35
N GLU A 14 2.01 15.02 9.23
CA GLU A 14 2.98 14.22 9.99
C GLU A 14 3.82 13.32 9.10
N THR A 15 3.24 12.85 8.00
CA THR A 15 3.92 12.03 7.00
C THR A 15 4.92 12.84 6.19
N PHE A 16 4.54 14.00 5.65
CA PHE A 16 5.36 14.73 4.67
C PHE A 16 6.08 15.97 5.21
N CYS A 17 5.57 16.62 6.26
CA CYS A 17 6.18 17.86 6.76
C CYS A 17 7.21 17.61 7.87
N ILE A 18 7.23 16.40 8.46
CA ILE A 18 8.27 16.02 9.41
C ILE A 18 9.54 15.62 8.66
N LYS A 19 10.62 16.38 8.87
CA LYS A 19 11.92 16.21 8.19
C LYS A 19 12.43 14.77 8.17
N LYS A 20 12.33 14.05 9.29
CA LYS A 20 12.76 12.64 9.40
C LYS A 20 12.01 11.73 8.42
N ASN A 21 10.69 11.87 8.36
CA ASN A 21 9.82 11.01 7.55
C ASN A 21 9.94 11.38 6.07
N LEU A 22 9.98 12.68 5.75
CA LEU A 22 10.18 13.18 4.39
C LEU A 22 11.51 12.70 3.79
N LEU A 23 12.61 12.78 4.55
CA LEU A 23 13.92 12.31 4.07
C LEU A 23 13.90 10.81 3.77
N GLY A 24 13.30 10.01 4.66
CA GLY A 24 13.12 8.57 4.43
C GLY A 24 12.32 8.30 3.17
N PHE A 25 11.19 8.99 3.00
CA PHE A 25 10.30 8.85 1.86
C PHE A 25 10.98 9.22 0.52
N VAL A 26 11.69 10.36 0.48
CA VAL A 26 12.44 10.80 -0.71
C VAL A 26 13.55 9.80 -1.04
N PHE A 27 14.28 9.33 -0.05
CA PHE A 27 15.32 8.32 -0.26
C PHE A 27 14.76 7.01 -0.80
N SER A 28 13.60 6.57 -0.30
CA SER A 28 12.90 5.38 -0.82
C SER A 28 12.48 5.56 -2.29
N ILE A 29 11.93 6.72 -2.67
CA ILE A 29 11.59 7.01 -4.07
C ILE A 29 12.85 7.04 -4.96
N LEU A 30 13.94 7.65 -4.47
CA LEU A 30 15.19 7.68 -5.23
C LEU A 30 15.74 6.28 -5.47
N LEU A 31 15.77 5.42 -4.45
CA LEU A 31 16.17 4.02 -4.60
C LEU A 31 15.25 3.25 -5.54
N TYR A 32 13.94 3.46 -5.43
CA TYR A 32 12.94 2.85 -6.30
C TYR A 32 13.20 3.20 -7.78
N CYS A 33 13.38 4.48 -8.10
CA CYS A 33 13.74 4.93 -9.44
C CYS A 33 15.11 4.39 -9.87
N PHE A 34 16.10 4.41 -8.98
CA PHE A 34 17.44 3.92 -9.28
C PHE A 34 17.45 2.45 -9.69
N ILE A 35 16.69 1.59 -8.99
CA ILE A 35 16.56 0.17 -9.34
C ILE A 35 15.96 -0.01 -10.73
N PHE A 36 14.92 0.76 -11.07
CA PHE A 36 14.32 0.72 -12.40
C PHE A 36 15.33 1.07 -13.50
N PHE A 37 16.11 2.15 -13.32
CA PHE A 37 17.09 2.59 -14.32
C PHE A 37 18.32 1.67 -14.42
N LEU A 38 18.73 1.01 -13.33
CA LEU A 38 19.92 0.16 -13.31
C LEU A 38 19.69 -1.16 -14.04
N MET A 39 18.52 -1.77 -13.87
CA MET A 39 18.21 -3.10 -14.41
C MET A 39 16.76 -3.16 -14.92
N PRO A 40 16.43 -2.46 -16.01
CA PRO A 40 15.08 -2.49 -16.54
C PRO A 40 14.80 -3.86 -17.16
N SER A 41 13.94 -4.65 -16.53
CA SER A 41 13.52 -5.99 -16.94
C SER A 41 12.08 -6.23 -16.52
N GLU A 42 11.37 -7.15 -17.19
CA GLU A 42 9.97 -7.49 -16.86
C GLU A 42 9.80 -7.86 -15.38
N TYR A 43 10.72 -8.67 -14.85
CA TYR A 43 10.74 -9.08 -13.45
C TYR A 43 10.79 -7.88 -12.49
N ILE A 44 11.70 -6.95 -12.74
CA ILE A 44 11.89 -5.76 -11.89
C ILE A 44 10.68 -4.84 -12.00
N ILE A 45 10.11 -4.68 -13.20
CA ILE A 45 8.89 -3.87 -13.39
C ILE A 45 7.72 -4.44 -12.59
N ILE A 46 7.50 -5.76 -12.65
CA ILE A 46 6.46 -6.44 -11.86
C ILE A 46 6.73 -6.27 -10.36
N LEU A 47 7.96 -6.48 -9.90
CA LEU A 47 8.30 -6.34 -8.48
C LEU A 47 8.08 -4.90 -7.99
N LEU A 48 8.44 -3.91 -8.78
CA LEU A 48 8.25 -2.50 -8.44
C LEU A 48 6.76 -2.14 -8.38
N VAL A 49 6.01 -2.41 -9.46
CA VAL A 49 4.60 -2.01 -9.60
C VAL A 49 3.67 -2.85 -8.75
N ALA A 50 3.83 -4.17 -8.77
CA ALA A 50 2.90 -5.11 -8.18
C ALA A 50 3.22 -5.49 -6.73
N LEU A 51 4.42 -5.20 -6.23
CA LEU A 51 4.79 -5.54 -4.85
C LEU A 51 5.25 -4.31 -4.06
N SER A 52 6.22 -3.54 -4.56
CA SER A 52 6.82 -2.47 -3.76
C SER A 52 5.88 -1.26 -3.55
N VAL A 53 5.11 -0.85 -4.56
CA VAL A 53 4.12 0.24 -4.43
C VAL A 53 2.99 -0.10 -3.43
N PRO A 54 2.33 -1.27 -3.50
CA PRO A 54 1.42 -1.75 -2.46
C PRO A 54 1.98 -1.69 -1.03
N MET A 55 3.27 -1.99 -0.90
CA MET A 55 3.94 -2.01 0.40
C MET A 55 4.24 -0.57 0.87
N MET A 56 4.64 0.32 -0.04
CA MET A 56 4.90 1.72 0.25
C MET A 56 3.64 2.51 0.65
N SER A 57 2.47 2.10 0.14
CA SER A 57 1.23 2.85 0.28
C SER A 57 0.60 2.84 1.68
N VAL A 58 1.12 2.04 2.60
CA VAL A 58 0.68 2.00 4.02
C VAL A 58 1.46 2.99 4.89
N SER A 59 2.53 3.59 4.36
CA SER A 59 3.40 4.49 5.14
C SER A 59 2.67 5.65 5.86
N PRO A 60 1.61 6.31 5.31
CA PRO A 60 0.92 7.36 6.05
C PRO A 60 0.30 6.85 7.35
N LEU A 61 -0.31 5.66 7.31
CA LEU A 61 -0.89 5.04 8.50
C LEU A 61 0.19 4.66 9.52
N GLN A 62 1.32 4.11 9.06
CA GLN A 62 2.42 3.76 9.93
C GLN A 62 2.97 4.99 10.67
N TYR A 63 3.22 6.08 9.95
CA TYR A 63 3.75 7.31 10.56
C TYR A 63 2.74 8.00 11.47
N SER A 64 1.46 8.01 11.09
CA SER A 64 0.38 8.51 11.93
C SER A 64 0.31 7.73 13.25
N ILE A 65 0.35 6.39 13.22
CA ILE A 65 0.33 5.57 14.44
C ILE A 65 1.58 5.80 15.29
N GLU A 66 2.78 5.94 14.68
CA GLU A 66 4.00 6.28 15.43
C GLU A 66 3.82 7.57 16.22
N ARG A 67 3.22 8.58 15.59
CA ARG A 67 3.01 9.90 16.21
C ARG A 67 1.91 9.86 17.25
N ASP A 68 0.80 9.22 16.95
CA ASP A 68 -0.32 9.03 17.87
C ASP A 68 0.13 8.31 19.15
N GLU A 69 1.01 7.31 19.05
CA GLU A 69 1.63 6.62 20.19
C GLU A 69 2.55 7.55 21.01
N ILE A 70 3.39 8.36 20.35
CA ILE A 70 4.34 9.26 21.01
C ILE A 70 3.61 10.39 21.76
N SER A 71 2.59 11.00 21.14
CA SER A 71 1.85 12.12 21.74
C SER A 71 0.62 11.68 22.53
N LYS A 72 0.34 10.38 22.61
CA LYS A 72 -0.90 9.81 23.18
C LYS A 72 -2.14 10.45 22.55
N PHE A 73 -2.09 10.74 21.26
CA PHE A 73 -3.13 11.47 20.55
C PHE A 73 -4.46 10.72 20.60
N ASP A 74 -4.44 9.38 20.61
CA ASP A 74 -5.62 8.53 20.78
C ASP A 74 -6.49 8.94 21.99
N GLN A 75 -5.87 9.29 23.11
CA GLN A 75 -6.59 9.72 24.32
C GLN A 75 -7.26 11.08 24.13
N ILE A 76 -6.59 11.99 23.42
CA ILE A 76 -7.11 13.31 23.10
C ILE A 76 -8.26 13.18 22.08
N LEU A 77 -8.10 12.30 21.09
CA LEU A 77 -9.08 12.06 20.03
C LEU A 77 -10.42 11.57 20.58
N LEU A 78 -10.40 10.76 21.64
CA LEU A 78 -11.59 10.29 22.35
C LEU A 78 -12.36 11.39 23.08
N THR A 79 -11.75 12.55 23.35
CA THR A 79 -12.44 13.69 23.98
C THR A 79 -13.22 14.54 22.99
N TYR A 80 -12.94 14.41 21.69
CA TYR A 80 -13.67 15.11 20.64
C TYR A 80 -15.02 14.42 20.34
N PRO A 81 -16.03 15.17 19.85
CA PRO A 81 -17.33 14.60 19.46
C PRO A 81 -17.25 13.87 18.11
N ILE A 82 -16.35 12.89 18.00
CA ILE A 82 -16.09 12.09 16.80
C ILE A 82 -16.29 10.62 17.17
N SER A 83 -17.02 9.87 16.34
CA SER A 83 -17.22 8.44 16.62
C SER A 83 -16.01 7.60 16.22
N LYS A 84 -15.77 6.51 16.95
CA LYS A 84 -14.71 5.52 16.65
C LYS A 84 -14.76 5.04 15.20
N LYS A 85 -15.98 4.85 14.67
CA LYS A 85 -16.20 4.48 13.25
C LYS A 85 -15.63 5.53 12.29
N GLN A 86 -15.86 6.82 12.55
CA GLN A 86 -15.35 7.88 11.70
C GLN A 86 -13.82 7.95 11.73
N ILE A 87 -13.19 7.71 12.88
CA ILE A 87 -11.74 7.68 13.02
C ILE A 87 -11.15 6.55 12.16
N VAL A 88 -11.68 5.33 12.29
CA VAL A 88 -11.21 4.17 11.53
C VAL A 88 -11.42 4.37 10.02
N ILE A 89 -12.58 4.87 9.61
CA ILE A 89 -12.85 5.19 8.19
C ILE A 89 -11.85 6.22 7.67
N THR A 90 -11.53 7.24 8.46
CA THR A 90 -10.61 8.31 8.04
C THR A 90 -9.21 7.76 7.77
N LYS A 91 -8.65 6.97 8.71
CA LYS A 91 -7.34 6.31 8.57
C LYS A 91 -7.30 5.31 7.41
N ILE A 92 -8.38 4.57 7.17
CA ILE A 92 -8.48 3.69 6.00
C ILE A 92 -8.47 4.54 4.72
N LEU A 93 -9.31 5.56 4.63
CA LEU A 93 -9.47 6.40 3.44
C LEU A 93 -8.16 7.13 3.06
N GLU A 94 -7.39 7.57 4.06
CA GLU A 94 -6.03 8.09 3.86
C GLU A 94 -5.13 7.13 3.08
N THR A 95 -5.05 5.87 3.52
CA THR A 95 -4.21 4.86 2.84
C THR A 95 -4.69 4.58 1.42
N TYR A 96 -6.00 4.64 1.17
CA TYR A 96 -6.56 4.50 -0.18
C TYR A 96 -6.20 5.66 -1.10
N ILE A 97 -6.38 6.90 -0.64
CA ILE A 97 -5.98 8.09 -1.40
C ILE A 97 -4.50 8.01 -1.72
N PHE A 98 -3.68 7.69 -0.72
CA PHE A 98 -2.24 7.63 -0.91
C PHE A 98 -1.82 6.50 -1.86
N THR A 99 -2.48 5.34 -1.80
CA THR A 99 -2.26 4.25 -2.75
C THR A 99 -2.60 4.67 -4.18
N ALA A 100 -3.74 5.34 -4.38
CA ALA A 100 -4.13 5.83 -5.69
C ALA A 100 -3.10 6.83 -6.26
N ILE A 101 -2.60 7.74 -5.43
CA ILE A 101 -1.54 8.68 -5.80
C ILE A 101 -0.25 7.93 -6.15
N CYS A 102 0.18 6.97 -5.33
CA CYS A 102 1.40 6.21 -5.61
C CYS A 102 1.29 5.41 -6.92
N GLN A 103 0.14 4.81 -7.19
CA GLN A 103 -0.06 4.07 -8.44
C GLN A 103 -0.06 4.99 -9.67
N LEU A 104 -0.62 6.19 -9.55
CA LEU A 104 -0.63 7.18 -10.62
C LEU A 104 0.76 7.80 -10.84
N VAL A 105 1.49 8.12 -9.77
CA VAL A 105 2.74 8.90 -9.85
C VAL A 105 3.98 8.00 -10.01
N LEU A 106 3.95 6.76 -9.52
CA LEU A 106 5.11 5.86 -9.57
C LEU A 106 4.93 4.76 -10.61
N SER A 107 3.84 3.99 -10.52
CA SER A 107 3.66 2.82 -11.37
C SER A 107 3.34 3.18 -12.81
N LEU A 108 2.42 4.12 -13.04
CA LEU A 108 2.04 4.51 -14.39
C LEU A 108 3.24 5.07 -15.19
N PRO A 109 4.10 5.98 -14.68
CA PRO A 109 5.29 6.42 -15.39
C PRO A 109 6.29 5.29 -15.67
N ILE A 110 6.48 4.35 -14.74
CA ILE A 110 7.36 3.19 -14.97
C ILE A 110 6.84 2.32 -16.10
N ILE A 111 5.54 2.02 -16.11
CA ILE A 111 4.91 1.25 -17.19
C ILE A 111 5.07 1.98 -18.52
N LEU A 112 4.78 3.28 -18.58
CA LEU A 112 4.95 4.06 -19.81
C LEU A 112 6.40 4.09 -20.29
N MET A 113 7.36 4.27 -19.38
CA MET A 113 8.79 4.24 -19.71
C MET A 113 9.25 2.85 -20.17
N SER A 114 8.70 1.77 -19.59
CA SER A 114 9.02 0.41 -20.04
C SER A 114 8.47 0.06 -21.42
N VAL A 115 7.29 0.60 -21.78
CA VAL A 115 6.64 0.34 -23.07
C VAL A 115 7.22 1.22 -24.17
N TYR A 116 7.29 2.53 -23.94
CA TYR A 116 7.69 3.50 -24.97
C TYR A 116 9.16 3.89 -24.94
N GLY A 117 9.82 3.80 -23.78
CA GLY A 117 11.22 4.20 -23.63
C GLY A 117 12.18 3.03 -23.83
N TYR A 118 12.00 1.96 -23.08
CA TYR A 118 12.89 0.78 -23.10
C TYR A 118 12.43 -0.34 -24.03
N HIS A 119 11.17 -0.31 -24.50
CA HIS A 119 10.57 -1.35 -25.34
C HIS A 119 10.71 -2.77 -24.76
N ILE A 120 10.56 -2.89 -23.44
CA ILE A 120 10.64 -4.18 -22.73
C ILE A 120 9.29 -4.89 -22.73
N LEU A 121 8.21 -4.11 -22.67
CA LEU A 121 6.85 -4.61 -22.54
C LEU A 121 5.98 -4.07 -23.67
N ASP A 122 5.01 -4.87 -24.10
CA ASP A 122 3.92 -4.38 -24.92
C ASP A 122 2.90 -3.59 -24.08
N LEU A 123 2.11 -2.72 -24.73
CA LEU A 123 1.09 -1.92 -24.04
C LEU A 123 0.08 -2.81 -23.28
N GLN A 124 -0.27 -3.96 -23.85
CA GLN A 124 -1.19 -4.91 -23.21
C GLN A 124 -0.59 -5.52 -21.93
N GLU A 125 0.69 -5.89 -21.96
CA GLU A 125 1.41 -6.43 -20.81
C GLU A 125 1.61 -5.35 -19.74
N GLY A 126 1.95 -4.13 -20.14
CA GLY A 126 2.06 -2.98 -19.25
C GLY A 126 0.74 -2.69 -18.52
N LEU A 127 -0.39 -2.72 -19.23
CA LEU A 127 -1.72 -2.56 -18.63
C LEU A 127 -2.08 -3.74 -17.71
N LEU A 128 -1.67 -4.96 -18.05
CA LEU A 128 -1.82 -6.13 -17.18
C LEU A 128 -1.06 -5.94 -15.88
N ILE A 129 0.22 -5.61 -15.93
CA ILE A 129 1.05 -5.40 -14.74
C ILE A 129 0.49 -4.27 -13.88
N LEU A 130 0.05 -3.18 -14.49
CA LEU A 130 -0.60 -2.08 -13.78
C LEU A 130 -1.88 -2.54 -13.07
N SER A 131 -2.74 -3.30 -13.76
CA SER A 131 -3.99 -3.81 -13.18
C SER A 131 -3.76 -4.79 -12.03
N VAL A 132 -2.78 -5.68 -12.16
CA VAL A 132 -2.37 -6.62 -11.12
C VAL A 132 -1.81 -5.86 -9.93
N GLY A 133 -1.00 -4.82 -10.16
CA GLY A 133 -0.49 -3.97 -9.08
C GLY A 133 -1.57 -3.22 -8.32
N ILE A 134 -2.61 -2.72 -9.01
CA ILE A 134 -3.78 -2.10 -8.37
C ILE A 134 -4.53 -3.13 -7.53
N ILE A 135 -4.85 -4.31 -8.10
CA ILE A 135 -5.54 -5.40 -7.38
C ILE A 135 -4.76 -5.80 -6.14
N PHE A 136 -3.46 -6.03 -6.27
CA PHE A 136 -2.63 -6.46 -5.17
C PHE A 136 -2.52 -5.37 -4.09
N SER A 137 -2.48 -4.09 -4.48
CA SER A 137 -2.57 -2.98 -3.54
C SER A 137 -3.87 -3.00 -2.74
N LEU A 138 -5.01 -3.23 -3.42
CA LEU A 138 -6.31 -3.32 -2.76
C LEU A 138 -6.42 -4.53 -1.83
N ILE A 139 -5.72 -5.64 -2.12
CA ILE A 139 -5.66 -6.82 -1.24
C ILE A 139 -4.79 -6.55 -0.02
N MET A 140 -3.65 -5.88 -0.20
CA MET A 140 -2.68 -5.66 0.89
C MET A 140 -3.07 -4.56 1.86
N LEU A 141 -3.77 -3.52 1.38
CA LEU A 141 -4.28 -2.42 2.21
C LEU A 141 -5.05 -2.90 3.45
N PRO A 142 -6.12 -3.70 3.35
CA PRO A 142 -6.88 -4.13 4.52
C PRO A 142 -6.07 -5.00 5.49
N ILE A 143 -5.15 -5.82 4.98
CA ILE A 143 -4.28 -6.69 5.79
C ILE A 143 -3.33 -5.82 6.61
N ASN A 144 -2.62 -4.90 5.95
CA ASN A 144 -1.66 -4.04 6.61
C ASN A 144 -2.34 -3.03 7.55
N ASN A 145 -3.47 -2.46 7.15
CA ASN A 145 -4.22 -1.53 7.98
C ASN A 145 -4.69 -2.19 9.28
N ALA A 146 -5.27 -3.40 9.19
CA ALA A 146 -5.67 -4.16 10.37
C ALA A 146 -4.47 -4.52 11.25
N GLY A 147 -3.35 -4.94 10.64
CA GLY A 147 -2.14 -5.29 11.37
C GLY A 147 -1.52 -4.12 12.13
N PHE A 148 -1.39 -2.95 11.49
CA PHE A 148 -0.88 -1.75 12.15
C PHE A 148 -1.81 -1.24 13.25
N MET A 149 -3.13 -1.23 13.03
CA MET A 149 -4.08 -0.84 14.07
C MET A 149 -4.07 -1.80 15.28
N ALA A 150 -3.91 -3.10 15.04
CA ALA A 150 -3.87 -4.11 16.10
C ALA A 150 -2.57 -4.09 16.90
N LEU A 151 -1.43 -4.02 16.21
CA LEU A 151 -0.11 -4.24 16.79
C LEU A 151 0.60 -2.94 17.20
N GLY A 152 0.13 -1.79 16.73
CA GLY A 152 0.82 -0.51 16.88
C GLY A 152 2.01 -0.39 15.92
N ASN A 153 2.79 0.70 16.03
CA ASN A 153 3.85 0.97 15.05
C ASN A 153 4.99 -0.07 15.11
N LYS A 154 5.56 -0.32 16.30
CA LYS A 154 6.74 -1.20 16.43
C LYS A 154 6.47 -2.64 15.99
N LYS A 155 5.40 -3.25 16.48
CA LYS A 155 5.06 -4.65 16.16
C LYS A 155 4.39 -4.76 14.79
N GLY A 156 3.62 -3.76 14.37
CA GLY A 156 3.05 -3.67 13.02
C GLY A 156 4.13 -3.60 11.94
N ALA A 157 5.20 -2.84 12.17
CA ALA A 157 6.34 -2.77 11.26
C ALA A 157 7.04 -4.13 11.10
N ILE A 158 7.19 -4.91 12.19
CA ILE A 158 7.76 -6.27 12.12
C ILE A 158 6.86 -7.19 11.29
N MET A 159 5.54 -7.17 11.52
CA MET A 159 4.58 -7.94 10.74
C MET A 159 4.65 -7.56 9.25
N TYR A 160 4.69 -6.27 8.96
CA TYR A 160 4.83 -5.75 7.60
C TYR A 160 6.11 -6.25 6.91
N VAL A 161 7.26 -6.23 7.58
CA VAL A 161 8.51 -6.75 7.03
C VAL A 161 8.41 -8.25 6.76
N ILE A 162 7.82 -9.02 7.68
CA ILE A 162 7.62 -10.47 7.50
C ILE A 162 6.74 -10.75 6.28
N LEU A 163 5.63 -10.02 6.14
CA LEU A 163 4.73 -10.14 4.99
C LEU A 163 5.46 -9.81 3.69
N LEU A 164 6.19 -8.69 3.65
CA LEU A 164 6.96 -8.28 2.48
C LEU A 164 7.96 -9.37 2.06
N VAL A 165 8.75 -9.89 3.01
CA VAL A 165 9.72 -10.95 2.74
C VAL A 165 9.02 -12.22 2.25
N ALA A 166 7.89 -12.60 2.85
CA ALA A 166 7.12 -13.76 2.41
C ALA A 166 6.61 -13.61 0.96
N PHE A 167 6.11 -12.42 0.58
CA PHE A 167 5.67 -12.16 -0.79
C PHE A 167 6.83 -12.11 -1.78
N VAL A 168 7.98 -11.54 -1.42
CA VAL A 168 9.17 -11.53 -2.27
C VAL A 168 9.66 -12.95 -2.52
N ILE A 169 9.77 -13.78 -1.46
CA ILE A 169 10.16 -15.19 -1.58
C ILE A 169 9.14 -15.96 -2.44
N GLY A 170 7.84 -15.73 -2.20
CA GLY A 170 6.77 -16.34 -2.98
C GLY A 170 6.85 -15.97 -4.46
N PHE A 171 7.13 -14.71 -4.78
CA PHE A 171 7.31 -14.24 -6.15
C PHE A 171 8.54 -14.85 -6.83
N ILE A 172 9.67 -14.93 -6.12
CA ILE A 172 10.89 -15.60 -6.62
C ILE A 172 10.60 -17.09 -6.89
N ALA A 173 10.00 -17.80 -5.94
CA ALA A 173 9.67 -19.21 -6.08
C ALA A 173 8.71 -19.45 -7.25
N LEU A 174 7.70 -18.60 -7.41
CA LEU A 174 6.75 -18.70 -8.51
C LEU A 174 7.42 -18.47 -9.87
N ASN A 175 8.36 -17.52 -9.96
CA ASN A 175 9.18 -17.33 -11.16
C ASN A 175 9.99 -18.60 -11.50
N PHE A 176 10.59 -19.27 -10.51
CA PHE A 176 11.35 -20.50 -10.77
C PHE A 176 10.49 -21.69 -11.20
N VAL A 177 9.25 -21.80 -10.71
CA VAL A 177 8.38 -22.96 -11.00
C VAL A 177 7.59 -22.77 -12.29
N VAL A 178 7.05 -21.57 -12.52
CA VAL A 178 6.07 -21.28 -13.58
C VAL A 178 6.68 -20.39 -14.67
N GLY A 179 7.62 -19.50 -14.31
CA GLY A 179 8.14 -18.47 -15.21
C GLY A 179 7.19 -17.28 -15.33
N ILE A 180 7.76 -16.07 -15.40
CA ILE A 180 6.98 -14.81 -15.53
C ILE A 180 6.19 -14.76 -16.83
N GLU A 181 6.75 -15.28 -17.92
CA GLU A 181 6.12 -15.28 -19.24
C GLU A 181 4.73 -15.94 -19.20
N GLN A 182 4.58 -17.02 -18.43
CA GLN A 182 3.30 -17.72 -18.29
C GLN A 182 2.26 -16.92 -17.48
N LEU A 183 2.69 -16.04 -16.58
CA LEU A 183 1.78 -15.14 -15.85
C LEU A 183 1.22 -14.04 -16.76
N LEU A 184 2.05 -13.55 -17.69
CA LEU A 184 1.68 -12.51 -18.66
C LEU A 184 0.73 -13.05 -19.74
N LEU A 185 0.75 -14.36 -20.00
CA LEU A 185 -0.18 -15.03 -20.93
C LEU A 185 -1.62 -15.11 -20.41
N ILE A 186 -1.84 -14.96 -19.10
CA ILE A 186 -3.19 -15.00 -18.54
C ILE A 186 -3.95 -13.75 -18.98
N PRO A 187 -5.14 -13.88 -19.61
CA PRO A 187 -5.86 -12.74 -20.12
C PRO A 187 -6.23 -11.77 -19.00
N LEU A 188 -6.05 -10.47 -19.27
CA LEU A 188 -6.35 -9.36 -18.37
C LEU A 188 -7.71 -9.49 -17.67
N ASN A 189 -8.74 -9.90 -18.41
CA ASN A 189 -10.10 -10.04 -17.90
C ASN A 189 -10.19 -11.04 -16.74
N ASN A 190 -9.41 -12.12 -16.76
CA ASN A 190 -9.43 -13.13 -15.71
C ASN A 190 -8.76 -12.60 -14.44
N TRP A 191 -7.63 -11.91 -14.57
CA TRP A 191 -6.96 -11.22 -13.46
C TRP A 191 -7.88 -10.19 -12.82
N LEU A 192 -8.54 -9.37 -13.64
CA LEU A 192 -9.50 -8.37 -13.17
C LEU A 192 -10.67 -9.02 -12.42
N LEU A 193 -11.25 -10.08 -12.96
CA LEU A 193 -12.42 -10.72 -12.35
C LEU A 193 -12.09 -11.38 -11.01
N TYR A 194 -11.13 -12.30 -10.98
CA TYR A 194 -10.79 -13.03 -9.76
C TYR A 194 -10.14 -12.12 -8.72
N GLY A 195 -9.26 -11.22 -9.17
CA GLY A 195 -8.55 -10.29 -8.32
C GLY A 195 -9.46 -9.26 -7.66
N SER A 196 -10.38 -8.66 -8.42
CA SER A 196 -11.31 -7.67 -7.86
C SER A 196 -12.30 -8.28 -6.87
N ILE A 197 -12.82 -9.48 -7.13
CA ILE A 197 -13.72 -10.19 -6.20
C ILE A 197 -13.00 -10.42 -4.86
N LEU A 198 -11.77 -10.95 -4.91
CA LEU A 198 -10.97 -11.18 -3.71
C LEU A 198 -10.68 -9.87 -2.97
N ALA A 199 -10.30 -8.81 -3.69
CA ALA A 199 -10.04 -7.50 -3.12
C ALA A 199 -11.29 -6.92 -2.41
N VAL A 200 -12.48 -7.03 -3.01
CA VAL A 200 -13.72 -6.55 -2.40
C VAL A 200 -14.02 -7.29 -1.10
N ILE A 201 -13.93 -8.62 -1.11
CA ILE A 201 -14.18 -9.45 0.08
C ILE A 201 -13.22 -9.06 1.21
N LEU A 202 -11.92 -8.98 0.92
CA LEU A 202 -10.91 -8.64 1.92
C LEU A 202 -11.07 -7.22 2.47
N ASN A 203 -11.55 -6.27 1.68
CA ASN A 203 -11.78 -4.91 2.14
C ASN A 203 -13.00 -4.77 3.05
N ILE A 204 -14.08 -5.50 2.75
CA ILE A 204 -15.23 -5.58 3.64
C ILE A 204 -14.80 -6.19 4.98
N LEU A 205 -14.11 -7.33 4.95
CA LEU A 205 -13.62 -8.00 6.15
C LEU A 205 -12.60 -7.14 6.92
N GLY A 206 -11.68 -6.50 6.21
CA GLY A 206 -10.65 -5.63 6.77
C GLY A 206 -11.25 -4.43 7.51
N TYR A 207 -12.30 -3.81 6.96
CA TYR A 207 -13.01 -2.73 7.64
C TYR A 207 -13.62 -3.19 8.98
N PHE A 208 -14.35 -4.31 8.98
CA PHE A 208 -14.93 -4.84 10.22
C PHE A 208 -13.87 -5.26 11.23
N ALA A 209 -12.76 -5.84 10.77
CA ALA A 209 -11.63 -6.17 11.62
C ALA A 209 -11.04 -4.91 12.27
N CYS A 210 -10.75 -3.86 11.50
CA CYS A 210 -10.20 -2.60 12.00
C CYS A 210 -11.12 -1.95 13.04
N LEU A 211 -12.43 -1.92 12.78
CA LEU A 211 -13.41 -1.40 13.75
C LEU A 211 -13.38 -2.18 15.06
N LYS A 212 -13.47 -3.52 14.97
CA LYS A 212 -13.49 -4.39 16.16
C LYS A 212 -12.22 -4.24 16.98
N ILE A 213 -11.06 -4.16 16.32
CA ILE A 213 -9.76 -3.93 16.96
C ILE A 213 -9.75 -2.58 17.67
N TYR A 214 -10.18 -1.51 17.00
CA TYR A 214 -10.18 -0.16 17.56
C TYR A 214 -11.12 -0.04 18.76
N ASP A 215 -12.29 -0.69 18.69
CA ASP A 215 -13.27 -0.73 19.78
C ASP A 215 -12.69 -1.42 21.02
N ILE A 216 -12.02 -2.57 20.87
CA ILE A 216 -11.40 -3.32 21.97
C ILE A 216 -10.27 -2.50 22.63
N LYS A 217 -9.46 -1.81 21.83
CA LYS A 217 -8.30 -1.06 22.33
C LYS A 217 -8.67 0.19 23.14
N HIS A 218 -9.87 0.73 22.91
CA HIS A 218 -10.35 1.97 23.51
C HIS A 218 -11.70 1.80 24.24
N SER A 219 -11.99 0.60 24.72
CA SER A 219 -13.10 0.32 25.64
C SER A 219 -12.65 0.44 27.09
#